data_AF-A0A067BIF1-F1
#
_entry.id   AF-A0A067BIF1-F1
#
_cell.length_a   1.000
_cell.length_b   1.000
_cell.length_c   1.000
_cell.angle_alpha   90.00
_cell.angle_beta   90.00
_cell.angle_gamma   90.00
#
_symmetry.space_group_name_H-M   'P 1'
#
loop_
_entity.id
_entity.type
_entity.pdbx_description
1 polymer ?
#
loop_
_entity_poly.entity_id
_entity_poly.type
_entity_poly.pdbx_seq_one_letter_code
_entity_poly.pdbx_strand_id
1 'polypeptide(L)'
;MLCNAVTAPNASAVDWATQGSCFQSQFLSFSLGHSCVWLVSGDAINSGSVDASAMTVYFVYNESRFAVWVWLKFGYRILVTLFVWYRLWTQYYKHVIDLERCLRVRGHREMLPYPASWSYELVLGDPTAIVLMDPWIWFAFWGLCVASHGLKRWHKEHLFVTIDPTLLSLAVMVYGPLLTWTSAHLPSFTRFYQWTLTFGIPRVALNEAIEATLACIVYVGSIASLPLLYGLVTPVLRRVAPQCFKSVHAPRDYASFRYNHIKNRILLSIFQRRQPRDKAIGGTVHAVMDKHPRLRRTPTISTRATDCFVTCYCDGQPQEQLRVSLLCDLDMRNDDNDMVIHPSDVQSEFVVHILREAPLAMQQVIGPGPAVTTSYPYVLHRARTPSSWCL
;
A
#
# COMPACT_ATOMS: atom_id res chain seq x y z
N MET A 1 16.71 6.31 -41.56
CA MET A 1 17.36 4.98 -41.60
C MET A 1 16.34 3.84 -41.66
N LEU A 2 15.61 3.53 -40.58
CA LEU A 2 14.70 2.37 -40.53
C LEU A 2 13.61 2.36 -41.62
N CYS A 3 13.00 3.52 -41.91
CA CYS A 3 12.01 3.61 -43.00
C CYS A 3 12.63 3.28 -44.37
N ASN A 4 13.87 3.72 -44.62
CA ASN A 4 14.58 3.42 -45.87
C ASN A 4 14.92 1.93 -45.96
N ALA A 5 15.25 1.28 -44.83
CA ALA A 5 15.51 -0.15 -44.77
C ALA A 5 14.27 -0.98 -45.10
N VAL A 6 13.09 -0.57 -44.63
CA VAL A 6 11.81 -1.23 -44.96
C VAL A 6 11.45 -1.10 -46.45
N THR A 7 11.89 -0.04 -47.11
CA THR A 7 11.62 0.19 -48.54
C THR A 7 12.74 -0.32 -49.47
N ALA A 8 13.85 -0.82 -48.91
CA ALA A 8 14.99 -1.25 -49.72
C ALA A 8 14.69 -2.60 -50.39
N PRO A 9 15.07 -2.79 -51.67
CA PRO A 9 14.76 -4.01 -52.40
C PRO A 9 15.53 -5.24 -51.86
N ASN A 10 16.76 -5.05 -51.36
CA ASN A 10 17.61 -6.08 -50.78
C ASN A 10 18.39 -5.52 -49.58
N ALA A 11 18.82 -6.40 -48.67
CA ALA A 11 19.61 -6.02 -47.49
C ALA A 11 20.97 -5.40 -47.86
N SER A 12 21.55 -5.72 -49.01
CA SER A 12 22.84 -5.17 -49.48
C SER A 12 22.72 -3.93 -50.36
N ALA A 13 21.50 -3.42 -50.60
CA ALA A 13 21.26 -2.31 -51.53
C ALA A 13 21.87 -0.97 -51.07
N VAL A 14 22.17 -0.84 -49.78
CA VAL A 14 22.73 0.34 -49.15
C VAL A 14 23.84 -0.12 -48.21
N ASP A 15 24.91 0.65 -48.09
CA ASP A 15 25.90 0.45 -47.03
C ASP A 15 25.32 0.88 -45.68
N TRP A 16 24.61 -0.03 -45.03
CA TRP A 16 23.90 0.24 -43.78
C TRP A 16 24.82 0.50 -42.58
N ALA A 17 26.07 0.02 -42.65
CA ALA A 17 27.07 0.21 -41.60
C ALA A 17 27.42 1.69 -41.41
N THR A 18 27.28 2.51 -42.46
CA THR A 18 27.54 3.95 -42.41
C THR A 18 26.29 4.81 -42.14
N GLN A 19 25.09 4.21 -42.07
CA GLN A 19 23.82 4.93 -41.85
C GLN A 19 23.32 4.92 -40.40
N GLY A 20 24.18 4.61 -39.43
CA GLY A 20 23.82 4.61 -38.02
C GLY A 20 23.26 5.95 -37.54
N SER A 21 22.38 5.90 -36.54
CA SER A 21 21.84 7.10 -35.87
C SER A 21 22.10 7.00 -34.38
N CYS A 22 22.57 8.10 -33.79
CA CYS A 22 22.76 8.23 -32.35
C CYS A 22 21.83 9.30 -31.80
N PHE A 23 21.24 9.03 -30.64
CA PHE A 23 20.40 9.96 -29.91
C PHE A 23 20.83 10.07 -28.46
N GLN A 24 20.75 11.28 -27.92
CA GLN A 24 21.03 11.60 -26.55
C GLN A 24 19.74 11.49 -25.72
N SER A 25 19.77 10.66 -24.68
CA SER A 25 18.67 10.59 -23.72
C SER A 25 18.86 11.64 -22.64
N GLN A 26 17.84 12.44 -22.40
CA GLN A 26 17.82 13.50 -21.39
C GLN A 26 16.70 13.28 -20.37
N PHE A 27 16.90 13.75 -19.14
CA PHE A 27 15.92 13.80 -18.07
C PHE A 27 16.06 15.12 -17.32
N LEU A 28 15.06 15.99 -17.39
CA LEU A 28 15.11 17.36 -16.85
C LEU A 28 16.37 18.08 -17.34
N SER A 29 16.68 17.96 -18.64
CA SER A 29 17.91 18.49 -19.26
C SER A 29 19.24 17.88 -18.77
N PHE A 30 19.23 16.87 -17.88
CA PHE A 30 20.41 16.08 -17.55
C PHE A 30 20.60 14.96 -18.59
N SER A 31 21.80 14.84 -19.16
CA SER A 31 22.11 13.75 -20.07
C SER A 31 22.20 12.41 -19.31
N LEU A 32 21.26 11.51 -19.59
CA LEU A 32 21.26 10.14 -19.06
C LEU A 32 22.26 9.24 -19.77
N GLY A 33 22.49 9.48 -21.07
CA GLY A 33 23.37 8.66 -21.89
C GLY A 33 23.16 8.88 -23.38
N HIS A 34 23.90 8.11 -24.17
CA HIS A 34 23.78 8.07 -25.63
C HIS A 34 23.39 6.67 -26.07
N SER A 35 22.47 6.60 -27.01
CA SER A 35 22.02 5.37 -27.65
C SER A 35 22.31 5.47 -29.13
N CYS A 36 22.98 4.47 -29.69
CA CYS A 36 23.25 4.40 -31.12
C CYS A 36 22.64 3.12 -31.70
N VAL A 37 22.00 3.25 -32.85
CA VAL A 37 21.42 2.15 -33.62
C VAL A 37 22.00 2.16 -35.01
N TRP A 38 22.43 1.01 -35.50
CA TRP A 38 22.78 0.82 -36.90
C TRP A 38 22.34 -0.57 -37.39
N LEU A 39 22.44 -0.78 -38.69
CA LEU A 39 21.95 -1.95 -39.41
C LEU A 39 23.14 -2.53 -40.17
N VAL A 40 23.18 -3.85 -40.26
CA VAL A 40 24.16 -4.56 -41.08
C VAL A 40 23.39 -5.60 -41.89
N SER A 41 23.73 -5.73 -43.17
CA SER A 41 23.13 -6.73 -44.05
C SER A 41 23.49 -8.15 -43.60
N GLY A 42 22.52 -9.06 -43.66
CA GLY A 42 22.69 -10.46 -43.27
C GLY A 42 22.18 -10.75 -41.86
N ASP A 43 22.01 -12.03 -41.58
CA ASP A 43 21.59 -12.57 -40.29
C ASP A 43 22.83 -12.93 -39.46
N ALA A 44 23.19 -12.07 -38.50
CA ALA A 44 24.31 -12.33 -37.61
C ALA A 44 23.98 -13.34 -36.50
N ILE A 45 22.70 -13.70 -36.33
CA ILE A 45 22.23 -14.63 -35.28
C ILE A 45 22.23 -16.06 -35.82
N ASN A 46 21.73 -16.27 -37.04
CA ASN A 46 21.80 -17.56 -37.73
C ASN A 46 22.76 -17.49 -38.92
N SER A 47 24.04 -17.77 -38.68
CA SER A 47 25.13 -17.73 -39.67
C SER A 47 24.95 -18.67 -40.89
N GLY A 48 23.88 -19.47 -40.94
CA GLY A 48 23.56 -20.38 -42.03
C GLY A 48 22.36 -19.96 -42.89
N SER A 49 21.67 -18.86 -42.58
CA SER A 49 20.57 -18.36 -43.41
C SER A 49 21.13 -17.54 -44.59
N VAL A 50 20.75 -17.90 -45.81
CA VAL A 50 21.13 -17.19 -47.06
C VAL A 50 20.04 -16.19 -47.46
N ASP A 51 19.30 -15.68 -46.47
CA ASP A 51 18.20 -14.77 -46.75
C ASP A 51 18.77 -13.39 -47.10
N ALA A 52 18.75 -13.06 -48.39
CA ALA A 52 19.24 -11.80 -48.93
C ALA A 52 18.41 -10.57 -48.48
N SER A 53 17.28 -10.80 -47.81
CA SER A 53 16.44 -9.77 -47.20
C SER A 53 16.72 -9.57 -45.70
N ALA A 54 17.46 -10.48 -45.05
CA ALA A 54 17.73 -10.41 -43.63
C ALA A 54 18.68 -9.26 -43.28
N MET A 55 18.37 -8.56 -42.18
CA MET A 55 19.08 -7.39 -41.68
C MET A 55 19.23 -7.52 -40.17
N THR A 56 20.45 -7.32 -39.68
CA THR A 56 20.73 -7.34 -38.24
C THR A 56 20.75 -5.92 -37.69
N VAL A 57 19.96 -5.66 -36.64
CA VAL A 57 19.95 -4.40 -35.89
C VAL A 57 20.97 -4.49 -34.75
N TYR A 58 21.93 -3.58 -34.73
CA TYR A 58 22.84 -3.38 -33.60
C TYR A 58 22.40 -2.16 -32.79
N PHE A 59 22.45 -2.30 -31.47
CA PHE A 59 22.13 -1.25 -30.52
C PHE A 59 23.22 -1.17 -29.45
N VAL A 60 23.76 0.03 -29.24
CA VAL A 60 24.70 0.31 -28.16
C VAL A 60 24.14 1.43 -27.30
N TYR A 61 24.13 1.21 -25.99
CA TYR A 61 23.77 2.21 -25.00
C TYR A 61 24.97 2.50 -24.11
N ASN A 62 25.35 3.77 -24.04
CA ASN A 62 26.36 4.26 -23.10
C ASN A 62 25.69 5.16 -22.06
N GLU A 63 25.68 4.73 -20.80
CA GLU A 63 25.12 5.49 -19.69
C GLU A 63 26.10 6.57 -19.18
N SER A 64 25.59 7.77 -18.96
CA SER A 64 26.33 8.85 -18.32
C SER A 64 26.49 8.57 -16.82
N ARG A 65 27.68 8.14 -16.39
CA ARG A 65 27.98 7.86 -14.97
C ARG A 65 28.54 9.09 -14.26
N PHE A 66 27.68 9.79 -13.53
CA PHE A 66 28.11 10.87 -12.64
C PHE A 66 28.47 10.30 -11.27
N ALA A 67 29.76 10.27 -10.92
CA ALA A 67 30.22 9.74 -9.64
C ALA A 67 29.54 10.44 -8.44
N VAL A 68 29.36 11.76 -8.51
CA VAL A 68 28.66 12.56 -7.50
C VAL A 68 27.21 12.08 -7.32
N TRP A 69 26.50 11.80 -8.42
CA TRP A 69 25.13 11.30 -8.38
C TRP A 69 25.03 9.91 -7.75
N VAL A 70 26.02 9.04 -8.00
CA VAL A 70 26.10 7.71 -7.38
C VAL A 70 26.27 7.84 -5.87
N TRP A 71 27.20 8.68 -5.40
CA TRP A 71 27.40 8.92 -3.98
C TRP A 71 26.18 9.59 -3.32
N LEU A 72 25.53 10.52 -4.01
CA LEU A 72 24.29 11.14 -3.54
C LEU A 72 23.18 10.10 -3.40
N LYS A 73 22.98 9.22 -4.39
CA LYS A 73 22.03 8.11 -4.31
C LYS A 73 22.35 7.17 -3.15
N PHE A 74 23.62 6.88 -2.91
CA PHE A 74 24.05 6.05 -1.80
C PHE A 74 23.75 6.70 -0.44
N GLY A 75 24.14 7.95 -0.25
CA GLY A 75 23.83 8.72 0.96
C GLY A 75 22.32 8.86 1.20
N TYR A 76 21.56 9.15 0.14
CA TYR A 76 20.10 9.18 0.17
C TYR A 76 19.51 7.83 0.62
N ARG A 77 20.00 6.71 0.08
CA ARG A 77 19.56 5.37 0.49
C ARG A 77 19.85 5.11 1.96
N ILE A 78 21.03 5.48 2.47
CA ILE A 78 21.35 5.36 3.90
C ILE A 78 20.36 6.18 4.74
N LEU A 79 20.15 7.45 4.38
CA LEU A 79 19.26 8.34 5.11
C LEU A 79 17.82 7.82 5.12
N VAL A 80 17.30 7.38 3.97
CA VAL A 80 15.95 6.80 3.87
C VAL A 80 15.85 5.50 4.66
N THR A 81 16.86 4.62 4.61
CA THR A 81 16.85 3.37 5.40
C THR A 81 16.86 3.67 6.90
N LEU A 82 17.69 4.60 7.37
CA LEU A 82 17.71 5.03 8.77
C LEU A 82 16.39 5.67 9.18
N PHE A 83 15.78 6.47 8.29
CA PHE A 83 14.48 7.08 8.54
C PHE A 83 13.37 6.04 8.63
N VAL A 84 13.29 5.08 7.70
CA VAL A 84 12.34 3.96 7.76
C VAL A 84 12.52 3.18 9.06
N TRP A 85 13.76 2.88 9.45
CA TRP A 85 14.06 2.20 10.70
C TRP A 85 13.57 2.99 11.93
N TYR A 86 13.85 4.29 11.97
CA TYR A 86 13.39 5.19 13.02
C TYR A 86 11.85 5.24 13.12
N ARG A 87 11.16 5.31 11.97
CA ARG A 87 9.69 5.31 11.91
C ARG A 87 9.10 4.00 12.40
N LEU A 88 9.62 2.87 11.92
CA LEU A 88 9.24 1.53 12.39
C LEU A 88 9.47 1.36 13.89
N TRP A 89 10.60 1.85 14.40
CA TRP A 89 10.90 1.78 15.83
C TRP A 89 9.90 2.60 16.66
N THR A 90 9.72 3.87 16.30
CA THR A 90 8.90 4.81 17.08
C THR A 90 7.40 4.55 17.00
N GLN A 91 6.90 4.02 15.88
CA GLN A 91 5.47 3.83 15.64
C GLN A 91 5.00 2.38 15.77
N TYR A 92 5.91 1.40 15.82
CA TYR A 92 5.53 -0.01 15.88
C TYR A 92 6.32 -0.79 16.93
N TYR A 93 7.63 -1.00 16.73
CA TYR A 93 8.39 -1.94 17.55
C TYR A 93 8.51 -1.53 19.01
N LYS A 94 8.60 -0.22 19.30
CA LYS A 94 8.57 0.26 20.69
C LYS A 94 7.29 -0.19 21.41
N HIS A 95 6.14 -0.03 20.76
CA HIS A 95 4.83 -0.41 21.32
C HIS A 95 4.69 -1.92 21.48
N VAL A 96 5.28 -2.70 20.58
CA VAL A 96 5.35 -4.16 20.69
C VAL A 96 6.14 -4.58 21.94
N ILE A 97 7.32 -3.99 22.16
CA ILE A 97 8.16 -4.28 23.33
C ILE A 97 7.45 -3.89 24.62
N ASP A 98 6.76 -2.75 24.62
CA ASP A 98 5.97 -2.30 25.78
C ASP A 98 4.82 -3.28 26.08
N LEU A 99 4.14 -3.80 25.06
CA LEU A 99 3.11 -4.84 25.21
C LEU A 99 3.68 -6.14 25.77
N GLU A 100 4.81 -6.62 25.23
CA GLU A 100 5.48 -7.83 25.70
C GLU A 100 5.87 -7.70 27.18
N ARG A 101 6.46 -6.57 27.57
CA ARG A 101 6.80 -6.28 28.97
C ARG A 101 5.57 -6.27 29.87
N CYS A 102 4.48 -5.64 29.44
CA CYS A 102 3.22 -5.64 30.19
C CYS A 102 2.66 -7.05 30.38
N LEU A 103 2.63 -7.88 29.32
CA LEU A 103 2.17 -9.27 29.39
C LEU A 103 3.05 -10.12 30.30
N ARG A 104 4.37 -9.91 30.28
CA ARG A 104 5.33 -10.65 31.12
C ARG A 104 5.21 -10.31 32.60
N VAL A 105 4.99 -9.03 32.93
CA VAL A 105 4.98 -8.56 34.33
C VAL A 105 3.59 -8.70 34.97
N ARG A 106 2.52 -8.45 34.20
CA ARG A 106 1.15 -8.33 34.74
C ARG A 106 0.17 -9.37 34.19
N GLY A 107 0.55 -10.07 33.13
CA GLY A 107 -0.38 -10.88 32.36
C GLY A 107 -1.27 -10.06 31.43
N HIS A 108 -2.33 -10.70 30.92
CA HIS A 108 -3.25 -10.10 29.95
C HIS A 108 -4.45 -9.37 30.61
N ARG A 109 -4.85 -9.79 31.82
CA ARG A 109 -5.92 -9.20 32.63
C ARG A 109 -5.42 -8.86 34.02
N GLU A 110 -6.07 -7.91 34.68
CA GLU A 110 -5.68 -7.50 36.03
C GLU A 110 -6.06 -8.52 37.10
N MET A 111 -7.24 -9.12 36.94
CA MET A 111 -7.71 -10.21 37.78
C MET A 111 -7.78 -11.47 36.93
N LEU A 112 -6.75 -12.31 37.08
CA LEU A 112 -6.73 -13.62 36.44
C LEU A 112 -7.71 -14.54 37.17
N PRO A 113 -8.62 -15.25 36.46
CA PRO A 113 -9.70 -16.01 37.09
C PRO A 113 -9.23 -17.16 38.01
N TYR A 114 -7.99 -17.64 37.86
CA TYR A 114 -7.44 -18.77 38.62
C TYR A 114 -5.93 -18.60 38.88
N PRO A 115 -5.41 -19.09 40.02
CA PRO A 115 -3.97 -19.21 40.28
C PRO A 115 -3.41 -20.36 39.43
N ALA A 116 -3.25 -20.11 38.14
CA ALA A 116 -2.76 -21.06 37.16
C ALA A 116 -1.49 -20.53 36.48
N SER A 117 -0.72 -21.43 35.86
CA SER A 117 0.48 -21.02 35.12
C SER A 117 0.06 -20.45 33.76
N TRP A 118 0.11 -19.13 33.63
CA TRP A 118 -0.20 -18.44 32.38
C TRP A 118 1.05 -18.25 31.51
N SER A 119 0.94 -18.61 30.23
CA SER A 119 1.96 -18.31 29.22
C SER A 119 1.33 -17.65 27.99
N TYR A 120 2.15 -16.89 27.27
CA TYR A 120 1.69 -16.03 26.18
C TYR A 120 2.51 -16.29 24.92
N GLU A 121 1.82 -16.46 23.80
CA GLU A 121 2.43 -16.39 22.47
C GLU A 121 2.01 -15.08 21.80
N LEU A 122 2.97 -14.19 21.59
CA LEU A 122 2.77 -12.91 20.92
C LEU A 122 3.21 -13.02 19.47
N VAL A 123 2.26 -13.00 18.54
CA VAL A 123 2.52 -12.98 17.10
C VAL A 123 2.40 -11.55 16.58
N LEU A 124 3.51 -11.06 16.03
CA LEU A 124 3.63 -9.70 15.52
C LEU A 124 2.99 -9.56 14.14
N GLY A 125 2.36 -8.42 13.93
CA GLY A 125 1.86 -8.00 12.63
C GLY A 125 2.96 -7.47 11.70
N ASP A 126 2.53 -7.11 10.50
CA ASP A 126 3.34 -6.52 9.44
C ASP A 126 3.22 -4.98 9.46
N PRO A 127 4.29 -4.23 9.82
CA PRO A 127 4.26 -2.78 9.89
C PRO A 127 4.41 -2.09 8.53
N THR A 128 4.44 -2.83 7.41
CA THR A 128 4.63 -2.26 6.06
C THR A 128 3.68 -1.11 5.77
N ALA A 129 2.40 -1.21 6.15
CA ALA A 129 1.40 -0.16 5.93
C ALA A 129 1.76 1.19 6.58
N ILE A 130 2.41 1.17 7.75
CA ILE A 130 2.85 2.39 8.47
C ILE A 130 3.91 3.13 7.65
N VAL A 131 4.87 2.39 7.08
CA VAL A 131 5.95 2.95 6.26
C VAL A 131 5.42 3.48 4.94
N LEU A 132 4.52 2.73 4.29
CA LEU A 132 3.96 3.11 2.99
C LEU A 132 3.05 4.35 3.06
N MET A 133 2.47 4.63 4.23
CA MET A 133 1.65 5.82 4.44
C MET A 133 2.44 7.08 4.80
N ASP A 134 3.77 6.98 4.93
CA ASP A 134 4.62 8.14 5.14
C ASP A 134 4.92 8.85 3.81
N PRO A 135 4.41 10.08 3.60
CA PRO A 135 4.58 10.80 2.32
C PRO A 135 6.03 11.08 1.97
N TRP A 136 6.95 11.06 2.95
CA TRP A 136 8.38 11.31 2.74
C TRP A 136 9.15 10.10 2.25
N ILE A 137 8.57 8.89 2.37
CA ILE A 137 9.29 7.63 2.09
C ILE A 137 9.01 7.13 0.69
N TRP A 138 7.75 7.21 0.22
CA TRP A 138 7.36 6.53 -1.01
C TRP A 138 6.50 7.39 -1.92
N PHE A 139 7.15 8.04 -2.89
CA PHE A 139 6.48 8.87 -3.90
C PHE A 139 5.43 8.12 -4.71
N ALA A 140 5.56 6.81 -4.92
CA ALA A 140 4.54 6.03 -5.62
C ALA A 140 3.23 5.85 -4.80
N PHE A 141 3.26 6.10 -3.48
CA PHE A 141 2.09 6.15 -2.60
C PHE A 141 1.61 7.59 -2.38
N TRP A 142 2.36 8.59 -2.88
CA TRP A 142 2.00 9.99 -2.73
C TRP A 142 0.61 10.30 -3.27
N GLY A 143 0.22 9.72 -4.41
CA GLY A 143 -1.15 9.84 -4.94
C GLY A 143 -2.22 9.33 -3.95
N LEU A 144 -1.93 8.23 -3.24
CA LEU A 144 -2.82 7.69 -2.20
C LEU A 144 -2.79 8.52 -0.91
N CYS A 145 -1.67 9.15 -0.58
CA CYS A 145 -1.59 10.11 0.53
C CYS A 145 -2.39 11.38 0.23
N VAL A 146 -2.27 11.93 -0.99
CA VAL A 146 -3.03 13.08 -1.46
C VAL A 146 -4.53 12.77 -1.49
N ALA A 147 -4.91 11.61 -2.03
CA ALA A 147 -6.29 11.15 -2.02
C ALA A 147 -6.81 10.97 -0.58
N SER A 148 -6.02 10.38 0.31
CA SER A 148 -6.35 10.24 1.74
C SER A 148 -6.63 11.59 2.39
N HIS A 149 -5.75 12.57 2.16
CA HIS A 149 -5.90 13.93 2.66
C HIS A 149 -7.16 14.61 2.11
N GLY A 150 -7.42 14.49 0.80
CA GLY A 150 -8.63 15.02 0.17
C GLY A 150 -9.91 14.38 0.71
N LEU A 151 -9.94 13.05 0.84
CA LEU A 151 -11.08 12.32 1.40
C LEU A 151 -11.42 12.77 2.82
N LYS A 152 -10.39 13.00 3.65
CA LYS A 152 -10.53 13.56 5.00
C LYS A 152 -11.00 15.02 4.99
N ARG A 153 -10.44 15.84 4.09
CA ARG A 153 -10.78 17.27 3.98
C ARG A 153 -12.24 17.51 3.58
N TRP A 154 -12.81 16.60 2.79
CA TRP A 154 -14.18 16.67 2.27
C TRP A 154 -15.16 15.68 2.93
N HIS A 155 -14.76 14.94 3.98
CA HIS A 155 -15.59 13.93 4.66
C HIS A 155 -16.21 12.87 3.72
N LYS A 156 -15.43 12.45 2.71
CA LYS A 156 -15.84 11.49 1.66
C LYS A 156 -15.17 10.13 1.80
N GLU A 157 -14.70 9.77 2.99
CA GLU A 157 -13.98 8.51 3.26
C GLU A 157 -14.83 7.28 2.95
N HIS A 158 -16.16 7.39 3.07
CA HIS A 158 -17.11 6.33 2.73
C HIS A 158 -17.17 6.01 1.22
N LEU A 159 -16.68 6.91 0.35
CA LEU A 159 -16.60 6.68 -1.09
C LEU A 159 -15.38 5.86 -1.51
N PHE A 160 -14.43 5.62 -0.60
CA PHE A 160 -13.19 4.94 -0.92
C PHE A 160 -13.06 3.63 -0.12
N VAL A 161 -12.76 2.53 -0.82
CA VAL A 161 -12.42 1.27 -0.14
C VAL A 161 -10.94 1.25 0.22
N THR A 162 -10.62 0.87 1.46
CA THR A 162 -9.23 0.67 1.89
C THR A 162 -8.57 -0.43 1.08
N ILE A 163 -7.35 -0.17 0.62
CA ILE A 163 -6.59 -1.06 -0.24
C ILE A 163 -5.59 -1.86 0.61
N ASP A 164 -5.47 -3.15 0.29
CA ASP A 164 -4.43 -4.02 0.82
C ASP A 164 -3.10 -3.73 0.09
N PRO A 165 -2.01 -3.31 0.78
CA PRO A 165 -0.72 -3.07 0.15
C PRO A 165 -0.14 -4.28 -0.61
N THR A 166 -0.39 -5.50 -0.13
CA THR A 166 0.09 -6.72 -0.77
C THR A 166 -0.63 -6.98 -2.09
N LEU A 167 -1.96 -6.82 -2.11
CA LEU A 167 -2.76 -6.94 -3.32
C LEU A 167 -2.39 -5.86 -4.34
N LEU A 168 -2.18 -4.63 -3.85
CA LEU A 168 -1.75 -3.53 -4.70
C LEU A 168 -0.38 -3.80 -5.33
N SER A 169 0.58 -4.30 -4.55
CA SER A 169 1.92 -4.64 -5.06
C SER A 169 1.84 -5.71 -6.15
N LEU A 170 1.02 -6.74 -5.95
CA LEU A 170 0.76 -7.76 -6.97
C LEU A 170 0.09 -7.17 -8.22
N ALA A 171 -0.89 -6.28 -8.05
CA ALA A 171 -1.57 -5.65 -9.17
C ALA A 171 -0.62 -4.76 -10.00
N VAL A 172 0.23 -3.96 -9.34
CA VAL A 172 1.23 -3.12 -10.02
C VAL A 172 2.29 -3.98 -10.72
N MET A 173 2.70 -5.11 -10.12
CA MET A 173 3.64 -6.05 -10.73
C MET A 173 3.12 -6.64 -12.05
N VAL A 174 1.80 -6.85 -12.18
CA VAL A 174 1.17 -7.32 -13.42
C VAL A 174 0.88 -6.17 -14.37
N TYR A 175 0.36 -5.05 -13.85
CA TYR A 175 -0.05 -3.89 -14.64
C TYR A 175 1.12 -3.19 -15.32
N GLY A 176 2.26 -3.05 -14.64
CA GLY A 176 3.46 -2.40 -15.20
C GLY A 176 3.93 -3.03 -16.52
N PRO A 177 4.23 -4.34 -16.54
CA PRO A 177 4.58 -5.05 -17.76
C PRO A 177 3.49 -5.02 -18.83
N LEU A 178 2.22 -5.16 -18.45
CA LEU A 178 1.09 -5.10 -19.38
C LEU A 178 0.99 -3.72 -20.05
N LEU A 179 1.17 -2.65 -19.26
CA LEU A 179 1.19 -1.28 -19.76
C LEU A 179 2.35 -1.08 -20.74
N THR A 180 3.55 -1.57 -20.41
CA THR A 180 4.71 -1.47 -21.31
C THR A 180 4.46 -2.26 -22.61
N TRP A 181 3.93 -3.48 -22.51
CA TRP A 181 3.63 -4.32 -23.66
C TRP A 181 2.56 -3.68 -24.57
N THR A 182 1.45 -3.21 -24.00
CA THR A 182 0.40 -2.50 -24.76
C THR A 182 0.93 -1.22 -25.41
N SER A 183 1.80 -0.47 -24.72
CA SER A 183 2.41 0.74 -25.26
C SER A 183 3.33 0.48 -26.45
N ALA A 184 3.93 -0.71 -26.51
CA ALA A 184 4.77 -1.14 -27.63
C ALA A 184 3.97 -1.71 -28.82
N HIS A 185 2.79 -2.32 -28.58
CA HIS A 185 2.03 -3.01 -29.62
C HIS A 185 0.90 -2.18 -30.23
N LEU A 186 0.32 -1.23 -29.49
CA LEU A 186 -0.75 -0.38 -30.01
C LEU A 186 -0.17 0.88 -30.68
N PRO A 187 -0.34 1.10 -32.00
CA PRO A 187 0.24 2.23 -32.71
C PRO A 187 -0.14 3.59 -32.12
N SER A 188 -1.38 3.73 -31.65
CA SER A 188 -1.85 4.97 -31.01
C SER A 188 -1.10 5.28 -29.72
N PHE A 189 -0.85 4.26 -28.88
CA PHE A 189 -0.08 4.42 -27.65
C PHE A 189 1.40 4.68 -27.94
N THR A 190 1.98 3.97 -28.91
CA THR A 190 3.37 4.19 -29.30
C THR A 190 3.59 5.62 -29.81
N ARG A 191 2.69 6.13 -30.66
CA ARG A 191 2.73 7.53 -31.13
C ARG A 191 2.59 8.53 -29.98
N PHE A 192 1.70 8.26 -29.03
CA PHE A 192 1.55 9.09 -27.85
C PHE A 192 2.81 9.12 -26.98
N TYR A 193 3.45 7.96 -26.74
CA TYR A 193 4.71 7.89 -26.01
C TYR A 193 5.89 8.55 -26.77
N GLN A 194 5.95 8.41 -28.09
CA GLN A 194 6.93 9.14 -28.90
C GLN A 194 6.73 10.65 -28.80
N TRP A 195 5.47 11.11 -28.81
CA TRP A 195 5.15 12.51 -28.59
C TRP A 195 5.59 12.99 -27.21
N THR A 196 5.37 12.21 -26.14
CA THR A 196 5.83 12.61 -24.79
C THR A 196 7.35 12.67 -24.68
N LEU A 197 8.07 11.80 -25.39
CA LEU A 197 9.53 11.79 -25.43
C LEU A 197 10.17 12.91 -26.26
N THR A 198 9.41 13.48 -27.20
CA THR A 198 9.88 14.58 -28.07
C THR A 198 9.33 15.95 -27.65
N PHE A 199 8.45 15.96 -26.64
CA PHE A 199 7.84 17.17 -26.14
C PHE A 199 8.89 18.11 -25.53
N GLY A 200 8.86 19.37 -25.97
CA GLY A 200 9.78 20.41 -25.49
C GLY A 200 11.16 20.42 -26.15
N ILE A 201 11.45 19.49 -27.09
CA ILE A 201 12.71 19.45 -27.82
C ILE A 201 12.68 20.44 -28.99
N PRO A 202 13.71 21.31 -29.17
CA PRO A 202 13.82 22.18 -30.33
C PRO A 202 13.83 21.39 -31.64
N ARG A 203 13.18 21.91 -32.69
CA ARG A 203 13.05 21.22 -34.00
C ARG A 203 14.39 20.81 -34.63
N VAL A 204 15.47 21.53 -34.30
CA VAL A 204 16.83 21.26 -34.79
C VAL A 204 17.40 19.97 -34.19
N ALA A 205 17.03 19.63 -32.95
CA ALA A 205 17.55 18.49 -32.21
C ALA A 205 16.56 17.29 -32.16
N LEU A 206 15.44 17.37 -32.90
CA LEU A 206 14.34 16.40 -32.80
C LEU A 206 14.76 14.95 -33.18
N ASN A 207 15.79 14.81 -34.01
CA ASN A 207 16.33 13.52 -34.43
C ASN A 207 17.56 13.08 -33.60
N GLU A 208 18.03 13.95 -32.70
CA GLU A 208 19.29 13.78 -31.96
C GLU A 208 19.07 13.66 -30.46
N ALA A 209 17.90 14.02 -29.94
CA ALA A 209 17.61 13.99 -28.52
C ALA A 209 16.20 13.47 -28.20
N ILE A 210 16.07 12.88 -27.02
CA ILE A 210 14.78 12.54 -26.38
C ILE A 210 14.77 13.05 -24.94
N GLU A 211 13.61 13.49 -24.46
CA GLU A 211 13.38 14.01 -23.10
C GLU A 211 12.40 13.09 -22.37
N ALA A 212 12.90 12.36 -21.37
CA ALA A 212 12.15 11.32 -20.69
C ALA A 212 11.21 11.84 -19.59
N THR A 213 11.31 13.10 -19.17
CA THR A 213 10.57 13.65 -18.02
C THR A 213 9.06 13.46 -18.16
N LEU A 214 8.47 13.94 -19.27
CA LEU A 214 7.02 13.87 -19.46
C LEU A 214 6.55 12.42 -19.58
N ALA A 215 7.31 11.58 -20.29
CA ALA A 215 7.04 10.15 -20.39
C ALA A 215 7.05 9.47 -19.02
N CYS A 216 8.00 9.80 -18.14
CA CYS A 216 8.04 9.30 -16.77
C CYS A 216 6.86 9.78 -15.92
N ILE A 217 6.45 11.05 -16.02
CA ILE A 217 5.28 11.57 -15.31
C ILE A 217 4.01 10.82 -15.73
N VAL A 218 3.81 10.64 -17.03
CA VAL A 218 2.67 9.89 -17.59
C VAL A 218 2.71 8.43 -17.12
N TYR A 219 3.88 7.79 -17.17
CA TYR A 219 4.05 6.41 -16.74
C TYR A 219 3.76 6.24 -15.24
N VAL A 220 4.35 7.07 -14.38
CA VAL A 220 4.09 7.03 -12.92
C VAL A 220 2.63 7.36 -12.62
N GLY A 221 2.05 8.36 -13.29
CA GLY A 221 0.64 8.72 -13.15
C GLY A 221 -0.31 7.57 -13.54
N SER A 222 0.02 6.84 -14.61
CA SER A 222 -0.76 5.68 -15.04
C SER A 222 -0.72 4.56 -14.00
N ILE A 223 0.44 4.25 -13.44
CA ILE A 223 0.57 3.26 -12.34
C ILE A 223 -0.21 3.73 -11.11
N ALA A 224 -0.11 5.01 -10.74
CA ALA A 224 -0.81 5.57 -9.58
C ALA A 224 -2.34 5.62 -9.76
N SER A 225 -2.83 5.64 -11.00
CA SER A 225 -4.26 5.66 -11.30
C SER A 225 -4.96 4.35 -10.91
N LEU A 226 -4.26 3.22 -10.97
CA LEU A 226 -4.80 1.88 -10.69
C LEU A 226 -5.37 1.76 -9.27
N PRO A 227 -4.63 2.05 -8.18
CA PRO A 227 -5.19 1.99 -6.83
C PRO A 227 -6.33 2.99 -6.63
N LEU A 228 -6.25 4.19 -7.21
CA LEU A 228 -7.30 5.20 -7.07
C LEU A 228 -8.61 4.76 -7.73
N LEU A 229 -8.53 4.24 -8.95
CA LEU A 229 -9.68 3.68 -9.66
C LEU A 229 -10.27 2.49 -8.91
N TYR A 230 -9.42 1.56 -8.44
CA TYR A 230 -9.90 0.43 -7.64
C TYR A 230 -10.64 0.90 -6.37
N GLY A 231 -10.05 1.86 -5.65
CA GLY A 231 -10.61 2.43 -4.42
C GLY A 231 -11.99 3.10 -4.60
N LEU A 232 -12.18 3.80 -5.71
CA LEU A 232 -13.41 4.55 -6.03
C LEU A 232 -14.48 3.71 -6.73
N VAL A 233 -14.09 2.79 -7.62
CA VAL A 233 -15.01 1.99 -8.43
C VAL A 233 -15.58 0.82 -7.64
N THR A 234 -14.79 0.19 -6.76
CA THR A 234 -15.24 -0.99 -6.00
C THR A 234 -16.51 -0.73 -5.17
N PRO A 235 -16.65 0.39 -4.43
CA PRO A 235 -17.89 0.71 -3.74
C PRO A 235 -19.09 0.87 -4.68
N VAL A 236 -18.90 1.46 -5.86
CA VAL A 236 -19.96 1.63 -6.86
C VAL A 236 -20.41 0.28 -7.41
N LEU A 237 -19.46 -0.59 -7.80
CA LEU A 237 -19.74 -1.95 -8.25
C LEU A 237 -20.49 -2.76 -7.20
N ARG A 238 -20.12 -2.65 -5.91
CA ARG A 238 -20.82 -3.33 -4.81
C ARG A 238 -22.26 -2.86 -4.62
N ARG A 239 -22.57 -1.59 -4.92
CA ARG A 239 -23.95 -1.06 -4.86
C ARG A 239 -24.81 -1.60 -6.00
N VAL A 240 -24.26 -1.69 -7.21
CA VAL A 240 -24.94 -2.12 -8.43
C VAL A 240 -25.00 -3.65 -8.56
N ALA A 241 -24.13 -4.38 -7.86
CA ALA A 241 -24.08 -5.84 -7.91
C ALA A 241 -25.44 -6.48 -7.61
N PRO A 242 -25.89 -7.46 -8.43
CA PRO A 242 -27.16 -8.15 -8.23
C PRO A 242 -27.23 -8.78 -6.83
N GLN A 243 -28.43 -8.83 -6.24
CA GLN A 243 -28.66 -9.41 -4.92
C GLN A 243 -28.18 -10.88 -4.81
N CYS A 244 -28.13 -11.62 -5.93
CA CYS A 244 -27.60 -12.99 -5.98
C CYS A 244 -26.09 -13.09 -5.66
N PHE A 245 -25.31 -12.04 -6.00
CA PHE A 245 -23.88 -11.95 -5.66
C PHE A 245 -23.62 -11.24 -4.31
N LYS A 246 -24.67 -10.66 -3.70
CA LYS A 246 -24.59 -10.21 -2.32
C LYS A 246 -24.62 -11.47 -1.45
N SER A 247 -23.43 -12.05 -1.27
CA SER A 247 -23.18 -13.03 -0.21
C SER A 247 -23.99 -12.60 1.02
N VAL A 248 -24.90 -13.47 1.45
CA VAL A 248 -25.59 -13.37 2.74
C VAL A 248 -24.51 -12.94 3.73
N HIS A 249 -24.64 -11.74 4.29
CA HIS A 249 -23.60 -11.13 5.12
C HIS A 249 -23.46 -11.97 6.38
N ALA A 250 -22.69 -13.07 6.28
CA ALA A 250 -22.19 -13.75 7.46
C ALA A 250 -21.48 -12.68 8.28
N PRO A 251 -21.80 -12.55 9.58
CA PRO A 251 -21.17 -11.56 10.43
C PRO A 251 -19.65 -11.70 10.27
N ARG A 252 -19.00 -10.59 9.89
CA ARG A 252 -17.55 -10.59 9.74
C ARG A 252 -16.96 -10.76 11.13
N ASP A 253 -16.23 -11.86 11.32
CA ASP A 253 -15.45 -12.07 12.52
C ASP A 253 -14.18 -11.21 12.44
N TYR A 254 -14.26 -10.00 13.01
CA TYR A 254 -13.15 -9.05 13.06
C TYR A 254 -12.05 -9.49 14.04
N ALA A 255 -12.36 -10.34 15.02
CA ALA A 255 -11.36 -10.89 15.94
C ALA A 255 -10.48 -11.92 15.23
N SER A 256 -11.05 -12.66 14.26
CA SER A 256 -10.34 -13.70 13.52
C SER A 256 -9.13 -13.16 12.74
N PHE A 257 -8.03 -13.91 12.80
CA PHE A 257 -6.89 -13.72 11.91
C PHE A 257 -7.23 -13.84 10.42
N ARG A 258 -8.35 -14.51 10.08
CA ARG A 258 -8.85 -14.59 8.70
C ARG A 258 -9.30 -13.22 8.20
N TYR A 259 -9.64 -12.28 9.09
CA TYR A 259 -9.85 -10.88 8.74
C TYR A 259 -8.52 -10.11 8.71
N ASN A 260 -7.55 -10.61 7.94
CA ASN A 260 -6.25 -9.98 7.70
C ASN A 260 -5.90 -9.99 6.19
N HIS A 261 -4.75 -9.46 5.82
CA HIS A 261 -4.19 -9.46 4.47
C HIS A 261 -3.83 -10.89 4.02
N ILE A 262 -3.81 -11.16 2.71
CA ILE A 262 -3.63 -12.53 2.20
C ILE A 262 -2.31 -13.17 2.68
N LYS A 263 -1.21 -12.39 2.69
CA LYS A 263 0.10 -12.79 3.21
C LYS A 263 0.01 -13.24 4.67
N ASN A 264 -0.64 -12.44 5.51
CA ASN A 264 -0.77 -12.72 6.92
C ASN A 264 -1.70 -13.91 7.19
N ARG A 265 -2.76 -14.10 6.40
CA ARG A 265 -3.61 -15.28 6.49
C ARG A 265 -2.82 -16.56 6.24
N ILE A 266 -1.99 -16.56 5.18
CA ILE A 266 -1.16 -17.72 4.85
C ILE A 266 -0.18 -17.98 5.99
N LEU A 267 0.56 -16.96 6.43
CA LEU A 267 1.55 -17.10 7.50
C LEU A 267 0.91 -17.59 8.80
N LEU A 268 -0.16 -16.97 9.25
CA LEU A 268 -0.86 -17.35 10.49
C LEU A 268 -1.53 -18.73 10.38
N SER A 269 -1.99 -19.14 9.19
CA SER A 269 -2.52 -20.49 8.99
C SER A 269 -1.45 -21.58 9.13
N ILE A 270 -0.19 -21.26 8.83
CA ILE A 270 0.94 -22.18 8.99
C ILE A 270 1.36 -22.26 10.47
N PHE A 271 1.49 -21.10 11.13
CA PHE A 271 2.02 -21.03 12.49
C PHE A 271 0.98 -21.29 13.60
N GLN A 272 -0.28 -20.90 13.43
CA GLN A 272 -1.31 -20.99 14.48
C GLN A 272 -2.23 -22.23 14.33
N ARG A 273 -1.66 -23.44 14.27
CA ARG A 273 -2.45 -24.70 14.17
C ARG A 273 -3.29 -25.02 15.41
N ARG A 274 -3.04 -24.40 16.58
CA ARG A 274 -3.73 -24.67 17.86
C ARG A 274 -4.44 -23.43 18.39
N GLN A 275 -5.52 -23.01 17.72
CA GLN A 275 -6.32 -21.87 18.16
C GLN A 275 -7.51 -22.29 19.04
N PRO A 276 -7.82 -21.53 20.11
CA PRO A 276 -9.08 -21.66 20.81
C PRO A 276 -10.18 -21.05 19.92
N ARG A 277 -11.00 -21.91 19.28
CA ARG A 277 -12.07 -21.46 18.36
C ARG A 277 -13.15 -20.63 19.06
N ASP A 278 -13.32 -20.79 20.37
CA ASP A 278 -14.52 -20.31 21.08
C ASP A 278 -14.31 -18.99 21.86
N LYS A 279 -13.09 -18.43 21.90
CA LYS A 279 -12.78 -17.17 22.64
C LYS A 279 -11.78 -16.27 21.91
N ALA A 280 -12.10 -15.88 20.67
CA ALA A 280 -11.40 -14.79 20.00
C ALA A 280 -12.00 -13.44 20.45
N ILE A 281 -11.18 -12.56 21.01
CA ILE A 281 -11.59 -11.25 21.56
C ILE A 281 -10.82 -10.15 20.83
N GLY A 282 -11.52 -9.06 20.52
CA GLY A 282 -10.97 -7.87 19.89
C GLY A 282 -11.42 -7.69 18.44
N GLY A 283 -10.75 -6.79 17.73
CA GLY A 283 -11.15 -6.39 16.37
C GLY A 283 -12.33 -5.41 16.35
N THR A 284 -12.78 -4.92 17.50
CA THR A 284 -13.86 -3.90 17.55
C THR A 284 -13.39 -2.61 16.90
N VAL A 285 -12.10 -2.27 17.01
CA VAL A 285 -11.44 -1.18 16.27
C VAL A 285 -11.78 -1.25 14.76
N HIS A 286 -11.68 -2.44 14.15
CA HIS A 286 -12.02 -2.64 12.74
C HIS A 286 -13.52 -2.63 12.46
N ALA A 287 -14.32 -3.18 13.37
CA ALA A 287 -15.78 -3.14 13.27
C ALA A 287 -16.30 -1.70 13.25
N VAL A 288 -15.77 -0.86 14.14
CA VAL A 288 -16.10 0.56 14.21
C VAL A 288 -15.63 1.31 12.96
N MET A 289 -14.42 1.05 12.47
CA MET A 289 -13.92 1.66 11.23
C MET A 289 -14.68 1.23 9.97
N ASP A 290 -15.25 0.02 9.94
CA ASP A 290 -16.10 -0.44 8.84
C ASP A 290 -17.49 0.25 8.88
N LYS A 291 -18.04 0.53 10.07
CA LYS A 291 -19.31 1.24 10.26
C LYS A 291 -19.18 2.76 10.10
N HIS A 292 -18.08 3.33 10.58
CA HIS A 292 -17.77 4.76 10.56
C HIS A 292 -16.42 5.02 9.88
N PRO A 293 -16.37 5.07 8.54
CA PRO A 293 -15.12 5.25 7.77
C PRO A 293 -14.32 6.50 8.16
N ARG A 294 -14.97 7.53 8.71
CA ARG A 294 -14.34 8.75 9.23
C ARG A 294 -13.33 8.49 10.34
N LEU A 295 -13.47 7.40 11.10
CA LEU A 295 -12.55 7.04 12.18
C LEU A 295 -11.27 6.39 11.69
N ARG A 296 -11.14 6.07 10.39
CA ARG A 296 -9.87 5.61 9.83
C ARG A 296 -8.93 6.78 9.75
N ARG A 297 -7.75 6.74 10.40
CA ARG A 297 -6.72 7.76 10.21
C ARG A 297 -6.28 7.87 8.75
N THR A 298 -6.26 6.73 8.07
CA THR A 298 -5.80 6.60 6.69
C THR A 298 -6.82 5.84 5.83
N PRO A 299 -7.79 6.54 5.18
CA PRO A 299 -8.86 5.88 4.43
C PRO A 299 -8.42 5.07 3.21
N THR A 300 -7.24 5.34 2.64
CA THR A 300 -6.81 4.72 1.38
C THR A 300 -6.09 3.38 1.55
N ILE A 301 -5.39 3.16 2.67
CA ILE A 301 -4.63 1.93 2.95
C ILE A 301 -5.15 1.26 4.22
N SER A 302 -5.30 -0.06 4.15
CA SER A 302 -5.64 -0.89 5.31
C SER A 302 -4.43 -1.09 6.22
N THR A 303 -4.58 -0.78 7.50
CA THR A 303 -3.59 -1.06 8.55
C THR A 303 -3.82 -2.39 9.28
N ARG A 304 -4.82 -3.20 8.90
CA ARG A 304 -5.15 -4.49 9.55
C ARG A 304 -3.97 -5.45 9.69
N ALA A 305 -2.98 -5.32 8.82
CA ALA A 305 -1.77 -6.12 8.84
C ALA A 305 -0.90 -5.86 10.08
N THR A 306 -0.98 -4.66 10.69
CA THR A 306 -0.13 -4.25 11.82
C THR A 306 -0.55 -4.87 13.14
N ASP A 307 -1.78 -5.40 13.23
CA ASP A 307 -2.32 -5.98 14.45
C ASP A 307 -1.47 -7.13 14.97
N CYS A 308 -1.35 -7.21 16.29
CA CYS A 308 -0.72 -8.34 16.96
C CYS A 308 -1.80 -9.31 17.47
N PHE A 309 -1.45 -10.59 17.50
CA PHE A 309 -2.28 -11.64 18.07
C PHE A 309 -1.60 -12.19 19.32
N VAL A 310 -2.29 -12.14 20.45
CA VAL A 310 -1.82 -12.72 21.71
C VAL A 310 -2.65 -13.96 21.99
N THR A 311 -2.02 -15.14 21.94
CA THR A 311 -2.66 -16.37 22.38
C THR A 311 -2.31 -16.61 23.85
N CYS A 312 -3.33 -16.64 24.70
CA CYS A 312 -3.19 -16.87 26.13
C CYS A 312 -3.35 -18.36 26.43
N TYR A 313 -2.34 -18.95 27.06
CA TYR A 313 -2.34 -20.34 27.51
C TYR A 313 -2.47 -20.38 29.03
N CYS A 314 -3.34 -21.27 29.51
CA CYS A 314 -3.46 -21.62 30.92
C CYS A 314 -3.07 -23.09 31.05
N ASP A 315 -2.04 -23.37 31.85
CA ASP A 315 -1.51 -24.73 32.07
C ASP A 315 -1.22 -25.48 30.75
N GLY A 316 -0.68 -24.76 29.77
CA GLY A 316 -0.32 -25.28 28.44
C GLY A 316 -1.48 -25.44 27.46
N GLN A 317 -2.73 -25.15 27.85
CA GLN A 317 -3.89 -25.18 26.96
C GLN A 317 -4.29 -23.78 26.51
N PRO A 318 -4.54 -23.57 25.20
CA PRO A 318 -4.97 -22.26 24.70
C PRO A 318 -6.39 -21.95 25.21
N GLN A 319 -6.54 -20.85 25.95
CA GLN A 319 -7.82 -20.44 26.54
C GLN A 319 -8.50 -19.37 25.71
N GLU A 320 -7.75 -18.35 25.29
CA GLU A 320 -8.29 -17.21 24.56
C GLU A 320 -7.26 -16.61 23.61
N GLN A 321 -7.74 -15.93 22.58
CA GLN A 321 -6.91 -15.21 21.62
C GLN A 321 -7.36 -13.75 21.55
N LEU A 322 -6.42 -12.84 21.81
CA LEU A 322 -6.63 -11.41 21.77
C LEU A 322 -6.07 -10.85 20.46
N ARG A 323 -6.90 -10.17 19.67
CA ARG A 323 -6.44 -9.34 18.55
C ARG A 323 -6.31 -7.90 19.03
N VAL A 324 -5.09 -7.39 19.07
CA VAL A 324 -4.82 -6.01 19.48
C VAL A 324 -4.41 -5.16 18.28
N SER A 325 -5.07 -4.02 18.13
CA SER A 325 -4.82 -3.01 17.11
C SER A 325 -4.20 -1.76 17.71
N LEU A 326 -3.40 -1.03 16.95
CA LEU A 326 -2.83 0.23 17.39
C LEU A 326 -3.92 1.30 17.49
N LEU A 327 -4.05 1.93 18.65
CA LEU A 327 -5.01 3.01 18.88
C LEU A 327 -4.74 4.21 17.96
N CYS A 328 -3.48 4.39 17.52
CA CYS A 328 -3.10 5.46 16.62
C CYS A 328 -3.66 5.34 15.20
N ASP A 329 -4.29 4.20 14.85
CA ASP A 329 -4.99 4.01 13.58
C ASP A 329 -6.40 4.60 13.60
N LEU A 330 -6.96 4.80 14.80
CA LEU A 330 -8.23 5.49 15.01
C LEU A 330 -7.99 7.00 15.03
N ASP A 331 -8.71 7.70 14.16
CA ASP A 331 -8.79 9.16 14.15
C ASP A 331 -9.76 9.62 15.24
N MET A 332 -9.21 9.86 16.43
CA MET A 332 -9.94 10.33 17.61
C MET A 332 -10.07 11.85 17.65
N ARG A 333 -10.02 12.55 16.50
CA ARG A 333 -10.17 14.00 16.46
C ARG A 333 -11.57 14.38 16.96
N ASN A 334 -11.62 15.04 18.12
CA ASN A 334 -12.85 15.53 18.73
C ASN A 334 -13.37 16.71 17.93
N ASP A 335 -14.42 16.49 17.15
CA ASP A 335 -15.40 17.54 16.86
C ASP A 335 -16.54 17.32 17.88
N ASP A 336 -16.65 18.21 18.87
CA ASP A 336 -17.51 18.02 20.05
C ASP A 336 -18.99 17.77 19.70
N ASN A 337 -19.42 18.17 18.49
CA ASN A 337 -20.80 18.01 18.02
C ASN A 337 -21.11 16.63 17.38
N ASP A 338 -20.12 15.78 17.10
CA ASP A 338 -20.32 14.50 16.37
C ASP A 338 -19.33 13.39 16.81
N MET A 339 -19.05 13.35 18.11
CA MET A 339 -18.14 12.37 18.69
C MET A 339 -18.73 10.95 18.65
N VAL A 340 -18.06 10.03 17.94
CA VAL A 340 -18.48 8.61 17.83
C VAL A 340 -18.08 7.79 19.04
N ILE A 341 -16.91 8.09 19.62
CA ILE A 341 -16.27 7.31 20.66
C ILE A 341 -16.15 8.18 21.90
N HIS A 342 -16.90 7.83 22.95
CA HIS A 342 -16.85 8.52 24.23
C HIS A 342 -15.81 7.85 25.15
N PRO A 343 -14.96 8.60 25.88
CA PRO A 343 -14.10 8.01 26.90
C PRO A 343 -14.94 7.48 28.07
N SER A 344 -14.67 6.27 28.55
CA SER A 344 -15.32 5.74 29.76
C SER A 344 -14.62 6.23 31.02
N ASP A 345 -15.40 6.44 32.09
CA ASP A 345 -14.88 6.57 33.45
C ASP A 345 -14.44 5.19 34.02
N VAL A 346 -14.92 4.10 33.42
CA VAL A 346 -14.58 2.73 33.82
C VAL A 346 -13.31 2.28 33.09
N GLN A 347 -12.34 1.81 33.88
CA GLN A 347 -11.07 1.29 33.38
C GLN A 347 -11.22 -0.07 32.69
N SER A 348 -10.31 -0.36 31.78
CA SER A 348 -10.22 -1.65 31.08
C SER A 348 -9.90 -2.80 32.03
N GLU A 349 -10.53 -3.96 31.83
CA GLU A 349 -10.18 -5.21 32.52
C GLU A 349 -8.88 -5.85 31.98
N PHE A 350 -8.45 -5.43 30.79
CA PHE A 350 -7.22 -5.88 30.14
C PHE A 350 -6.11 -4.84 30.33
N VAL A 351 -4.86 -5.27 30.16
CA VAL A 351 -3.68 -4.36 30.15
C VAL A 351 -3.63 -3.43 28.92
N VAL A 352 -4.59 -3.57 28.01
CA VAL A 352 -4.79 -2.79 26.79
C VAL A 352 -6.14 -2.07 26.81
N HIS A 353 -6.32 -1.08 25.93
CA HIS A 353 -7.59 -0.38 25.79
C HIS A 353 -8.68 -1.34 25.29
N ILE A 354 -9.94 -1.07 25.62
CA ILE A 354 -11.08 -1.81 25.07
C ILE A 354 -12.05 -0.82 24.44
N LEU A 355 -12.40 -1.05 23.18
CA LEU A 355 -13.49 -0.35 22.52
C LEU A 355 -14.74 -1.23 22.51
N ARG A 356 -15.84 -0.75 23.10
CA ARG A 356 -17.13 -1.46 23.18
C ARG A 356 -18.26 -0.61 22.64
N GLU A 357 -19.35 -1.26 22.23
CA GLU A 357 -20.62 -0.56 21.99
C GLU A 357 -21.13 0.02 23.32
N ALA A 358 -21.62 1.26 23.26
CA ALA A 358 -22.18 1.90 24.43
C ALA A 358 -23.42 1.12 24.91
N PRO A 359 -23.61 0.95 26.23
CA PRO A 359 -24.84 0.37 26.75
C PRO A 359 -26.04 1.20 26.29
N LEU A 360 -27.18 0.56 26.05
CA LEU A 360 -28.41 1.19 25.50
C LEU A 360 -28.83 2.46 26.27
N ALA A 361 -28.56 2.54 27.57
CA ALA A 361 -28.82 3.71 28.41
C ALA A 361 -27.97 4.95 28.07
N MET A 362 -26.75 4.79 27.55
CA MET A 362 -25.87 5.89 27.10
C MET A 362 -26.09 6.29 25.64
N GLN A 363 -26.78 5.45 24.86
CA GLN A 363 -27.10 5.75 23.46
C GLN A 363 -28.21 6.82 23.34
N GLN A 364 -28.89 7.18 24.44
CA GLN A 364 -29.92 8.21 24.50
C GLN A 364 -29.67 9.18 25.67
N VAL A 365 -28.77 10.14 25.51
CA VAL A 365 -28.68 11.27 26.45
C VAL A 365 -29.69 12.32 26.01
N ILE A 366 -30.80 12.44 26.75
CA ILE A 366 -31.77 13.52 26.59
C ILE A 366 -31.26 14.71 27.41
N GLY A 367 -30.68 15.71 26.76
CA GLY A 367 -30.34 16.98 27.41
C GLY A 367 -31.59 17.81 27.74
N PRO A 368 -31.58 18.65 28.79
CA PRO A 368 -32.67 19.58 29.08
C PRO A 368 -32.59 20.78 28.12
N GLY A 369 -33.20 20.64 26.95
CA GLY A 369 -33.24 21.66 25.90
C GLY A 369 -33.85 21.08 24.61
N PRO A 370 -34.19 21.90 23.60
CA PRO A 370 -34.89 21.41 22.41
C PRO A 370 -33.98 20.44 21.63
N ALA A 371 -34.23 19.14 21.84
CA ALA A 371 -33.88 17.98 21.02
C ALA A 371 -32.55 18.05 20.24
N VAL A 372 -31.42 17.97 20.94
CA VAL A 372 -30.19 17.40 20.37
C VAL A 372 -29.93 16.08 21.08
N THR A 373 -30.38 14.98 20.47
CA THR A 373 -30.09 13.63 20.94
C THR A 373 -28.65 13.29 20.55
N THR A 374 -27.67 13.63 21.37
CA THR A 374 -26.28 13.15 21.20
C THR A 374 -26.25 11.67 21.60
N SER A 375 -26.17 10.79 20.60
CA SER A 375 -25.99 9.36 20.78
C SER A 375 -24.50 9.02 20.63
N TYR A 376 -23.89 8.47 21.69
CA TYR A 376 -22.53 7.93 21.63
C TYR A 376 -22.61 6.42 21.37
N PRO A 377 -22.36 5.94 20.15
CA PRO A 377 -22.51 4.51 19.85
C PRO A 377 -21.39 3.65 20.45
N TYR A 378 -20.23 4.21 20.77
CA TYR A 378 -19.07 3.48 21.27
C TYR A 378 -18.42 4.14 22.49
N VAL A 379 -17.87 3.32 23.36
CA VAL A 379 -17.19 3.73 24.59
C VAL A 379 -15.78 3.12 24.63
N LEU A 380 -14.78 3.96 24.88
CA LEU A 380 -13.38 3.58 25.02
C LEU A 380 -13.01 3.46 26.51
N HIS A 381 -12.81 2.23 26.97
CA HIS A 381 -12.27 1.94 28.30
C HIS A 381 -10.76 2.03 28.27
N ARG A 382 -10.19 2.94 29.07
CA ARG A 382 -8.74 3.13 29.09
C ARG A 382 -8.04 2.05 29.90
N ALA A 383 -6.92 1.55 29.37
CA ALA A 383 -6.01 0.71 30.15
C ALA A 383 -5.53 1.47 31.39
N ARG A 384 -5.34 0.77 32.51
CA ARG A 384 -4.80 1.39 33.73
C ARG A 384 -3.35 1.84 33.57
N THR A 385 -2.63 1.20 32.67
CA THR A 385 -1.30 1.65 32.24
C THR A 385 -1.32 2.28 30.87
N PRO A 386 -0.36 3.17 30.59
CA PRO A 386 -0.13 3.66 29.24
C PRO A 386 0.05 2.48 28.29
N SER A 387 -0.87 2.34 27.34
CA SER A 387 -0.83 1.35 26.28
C SER A 387 -1.14 2.03 24.96
N SER A 388 -0.54 1.56 23.88
CA SER A 388 -0.86 2.02 22.53
C SER A 388 -1.80 1.05 21.80
N TRP A 389 -2.22 -0.02 22.48
CA TRP A 389 -2.97 -1.13 21.92
C TRP A 389 -4.43 -1.10 22.41
N CYS A 390 -5.34 -1.50 21.53
CA CYS A 390 -6.77 -1.61 21.78
C CYS A 390 -7.31 -2.94 21.25
N LEU A 391 -8.22 -3.55 22.00
CA LEU A 391 -9.06 -4.68 21.56
C LEU A 391 -10.22 -4.17 20.71
#